data_AF-A0A0H2MSX6-F1
#
_entry.id   AF-A0A0H2MSX6-F1
#
_cell.length_a   1.000
_cell.length_b   1.000
_cell.length_c   1.000
_cell.angle_alpha   90.00
_cell.angle_beta   90.00
_cell.angle_gamma   90.00
#
_symmetry.space_group_name_H-M   'P 1'
#
loop_
_entity.id
_entity.type
_entity.pdbx_description
1 polymer ?
#
loop_
_entity_poly.entity_id
_entity_poly.type
_entity_poly.pdbx_seq_one_letter_code
_entity_poly.pdbx_strand_id
1 'polypeptide(L)'
;MQKLEWDGVKLYSTGHQPVGVHTGFSIIDTLKENEISTLEVSSTQHLFKMLRKRRVIAVAVQSNIADSYIDENKLASIEKVYPPILSKYYYLIFSHRFTENNPELVGKIWRTIGDIRDQVTVNSIKKYTARHH
;
A
#
# COMPACT_ATOMS: atom_id res chain seq x y z
N MET A 1 -15.62 16.55 -16.17
CA MET A 1 -15.61 16.04 -14.78
C MET A 1 -14.49 15.01 -14.71
N GLN A 2 -13.46 15.19 -13.89
CA GLN A 2 -12.39 14.19 -13.76
C GLN A 2 -12.91 13.06 -12.89
N LYS A 3 -12.88 11.84 -13.41
CA LYS A 3 -13.39 10.65 -12.73
C LYS A 3 -12.36 9.54 -12.81
N LEU A 4 -12.02 9.01 -11.65
CA LEU A 4 -11.38 7.71 -11.53
C LEU A 4 -12.51 6.70 -11.27
N GLU A 5 -12.63 5.70 -12.14
CA GLU A 5 -13.61 4.62 -12.00
C GLU A 5 -12.88 3.32 -11.77
N TRP A 6 -13.36 2.56 -10.78
CA TRP A 6 -12.86 1.23 -10.46
C TRP A 6 -14.05 0.30 -10.40
N ASP A 7 -14.09 -0.69 -11.29
CA ASP A 7 -15.18 -1.67 -11.36
C ASP A 7 -14.82 -2.98 -10.62
N GLY A 8 -13.65 -3.05 -10.00
CA GLY A 8 -13.10 -4.25 -9.37
C GLY A 8 -12.16 -5.07 -10.24
N VAL A 9 -12.05 -4.74 -11.53
CA VAL A 9 -11.23 -5.45 -12.53
C VAL A 9 -10.32 -4.48 -13.27
N LYS A 10 -10.84 -3.32 -13.67
CA LYS A 10 -10.16 -2.28 -14.45
C LYS A 10 -10.31 -0.92 -13.79
N LEU A 11 -9.20 -0.20 -13.80
CA LEU A 11 -9.12 1.17 -13.30
C LEU A 11 -9.10 2.11 -14.51
N TYR A 12 -10.08 3.00 -14.57
CA TYR A 12 -10.22 3.98 -15.64
C TYR A 12 -10.00 5.38 -15.07
N SER A 13 -9.13 6.16 -15.71
CA SER A 13 -8.98 7.59 -15.38
C SER A 13 -9.35 8.43 -16.59
N THR A 14 -10.33 9.32 -16.42
CA THR A 14 -10.71 10.33 -17.42
C THR A 14 -9.99 11.67 -17.20
N GLY A 15 -9.10 11.74 -16.21
CA GLY A 15 -8.37 12.94 -15.83
C GLY A 15 -6.88 12.87 -16.21
N HIS A 16 -6.29 14.06 -16.43
CA HIS A 16 -4.85 14.22 -16.67
C HIS A 16 -4.02 14.18 -15.38
N GLN A 17 -4.69 14.12 -14.22
CA GLN A 17 -4.01 14.10 -12.93
C GLN A 17 -3.52 12.69 -12.62
N PRO A 18 -2.27 12.56 -12.12
CA PRO A 18 -1.72 11.27 -11.78
C PRO A 18 -2.35 10.70 -10.50
N VAL A 19 -2.16 9.40 -10.30
CA VAL A 19 -2.37 8.74 -9.02
C VAL A 19 -1.12 8.88 -8.17
N GLY A 20 -1.27 9.40 -6.95
CA GLY A 20 -0.18 9.50 -5.99
C GLY A 20 0.16 8.14 -5.38
N VAL A 21 1.44 7.77 -5.36
CA VAL A 21 1.92 6.48 -4.84
C VAL A 21 3.19 6.67 -4.02
N HIS A 22 3.46 5.75 -3.09
CA HIS A 22 4.77 5.73 -2.44
C HIS A 22 5.85 5.25 -3.41
N THR A 23 6.98 5.96 -3.42
CA THR A 23 8.16 5.59 -4.20
C THR A 23 8.57 4.15 -3.92
N GLY A 24 8.81 3.37 -4.98
CA GLY A 24 9.25 1.98 -4.89
C GLY A 24 8.17 0.95 -4.52
N PHE A 25 6.90 1.35 -4.42
CA PHE A 25 5.83 0.38 -4.19
C PHE A 25 5.46 -0.36 -5.47
N SER A 26 5.26 -1.68 -5.38
CA SER A 26 4.95 -2.52 -6.54
C SER A 26 3.63 -2.19 -7.25
N ILE A 27 2.79 -1.33 -6.67
CA ILE A 27 1.54 -0.88 -7.30
C ILE A 27 1.80 0.02 -8.52
N ILE A 28 2.99 0.63 -8.58
CA ILE A 28 3.41 1.50 -9.69
C ILE A 28 3.32 0.74 -11.02
N ASP A 29 3.84 -0.49 -11.06
CA ASP A 29 3.87 -1.28 -12.30
C ASP A 29 2.45 -1.66 -12.74
N THR A 30 1.60 -2.08 -11.81
CA THR A 30 0.18 -2.37 -12.10
C THR A 30 -0.56 -1.14 -12.63
N LEU A 31 -0.32 0.05 -12.09
CA LEU A 31 -0.95 1.28 -12.59
C LEU A 31 -0.43 1.65 -13.99
N LYS A 32 0.87 1.47 -14.26
CA LYS A 32 1.46 1.68 -15.58
C LYS A 32 0.91 0.72 -16.63
N GLU A 33 0.74 -0.56 -16.29
CA GLU A 33 0.11 -1.57 -17.15
C GLU A 33 -1.34 -1.22 -17.53
N ASN A 34 -2.03 -0.45 -16.68
CA ASN A 34 -3.37 0.08 -16.94
C ASN A 34 -3.36 1.50 -17.56
N GLU A 35 -2.20 1.95 -18.07
CA GLU A 35 -2.02 3.27 -18.70
C GLU A 35 -2.32 4.46 -17.77
N ILE A 36 -2.17 4.29 -16.46
CA ILE A 36 -2.43 5.32 -15.46
C ILE A 36 -1.12 6.00 -15.07
N SER A 37 -1.07 7.32 -15.22
CA SER A 37 0.06 8.14 -14.78
C SER A 37 0.20 8.12 -13.26
N THR A 38 1.43 7.93 -12.77
CA THR A 38 1.75 7.88 -11.34
C THR A 38 2.63 9.04 -10.92
N LEU A 39 2.40 9.57 -9.72
CA LEU A 39 3.29 10.52 -9.06
C LEU A 39 3.87 9.90 -7.80
N GLU A 40 5.16 9.61 -7.82
CA GLU A 40 5.87 8.97 -6.72
C GLU A 40 6.29 10.00 -5.65
N VAL A 41 5.88 9.75 -4.42
CA VAL A 41 6.20 10.60 -3.26
C VAL A 41 6.46 9.72 -2.06
N SER A 42 7.58 9.91 -1.37
CA SER A 42 7.95 9.10 -0.20
C SER A 42 7.11 9.38 1.06
N SER A 43 6.60 10.60 1.21
CA SER A 43 5.84 11.04 2.39
C SER A 43 4.33 10.83 2.23
N THR A 44 3.73 10.08 3.15
CA THR A 44 2.28 9.92 3.26
C THR A 44 1.57 11.27 3.45
N GLN A 45 2.11 12.14 4.32
CA GLN A 45 1.54 13.47 4.53
C GLN A 45 1.50 14.29 3.23
N HIS A 46 2.56 14.23 2.43
CA HIS A 46 2.60 14.92 1.15
C HIS A 46 1.58 14.35 0.16
N LEU A 47 1.46 13.03 0.04
CA LEU A 47 0.44 12.40 -0.82
C LEU A 47 -0.97 12.87 -0.47
N PHE A 48 -1.35 12.80 0.80
CA PHE A 48 -2.69 13.21 1.24
C PHE A 48 -2.92 14.72 1.12
N LYS A 49 -1.87 15.54 1.32
CA LYS A 49 -1.94 16.99 1.04
C LYS A 49 -2.16 17.26 -0.45
N MET A 50 -1.54 16.49 -1.33
CA MET A 50 -1.74 16.61 -2.78
C MET A 50 -3.15 16.18 -3.19
N LEU A 51 -3.68 15.11 -2.60
CA LEU A 51 -5.05 14.66 -2.83
C LEU A 51 -6.07 15.74 -2.44
N ARG A 52 -5.95 16.31 -1.24
CA ARG A 52 -6.82 17.40 -0.78
C ARG A 52 -6.73 18.65 -1.66
N LYS A 53 -5.55 18.94 -2.20
CA LYS A 53 -5.34 20.05 -3.14
C LYS A 53 -5.73 19.71 -4.58
N ARG A 54 -6.28 18.52 -4.84
CA ARG A 54 -6.61 18.02 -6.18
C ARG A 54 -5.42 18.16 -7.12
N ARG A 55 -4.21 17.80 -6.66
CA ARG A 55 -3.01 17.70 -7.52
C ARG A 55 -2.81 16.27 -8.04
N VAL A 56 -3.38 15.31 -7.33
CA VAL A 56 -3.53 13.91 -7.75
C VAL A 56 -5.02 13.57 -7.71
N ILE A 57 -5.46 12.67 -8.58
CA ILE A 57 -6.87 12.25 -8.65
C ILE A 57 -7.23 11.25 -7.55
N ALA A 58 -6.26 10.44 -7.14
CA ALA A 58 -6.36 9.48 -6.06
C ALA A 58 -4.97 9.18 -5.45
N VAL A 59 -4.96 8.43 -4.35
CA VAL A 59 -3.74 7.91 -3.73
C VAL A 59 -3.85 6.39 -3.65
N ALA A 60 -2.87 5.67 -4.19
CA ALA A 60 -2.77 4.21 -4.11
C ALA A 60 -1.58 3.81 -3.22
N VAL A 61 -1.89 3.48 -1.96
CA VAL A 61 -0.93 3.04 -0.94
C VAL A 61 -1.47 1.81 -0.19
N GLN A 62 -0.65 1.19 0.66
CA GLN A 62 -1.10 0.06 1.47
C GLN A 62 -2.22 0.49 2.44
N SER A 63 -3.25 -0.36 2.57
CA SER A 63 -4.44 -0.06 3.36
C SER A 63 -4.13 0.33 4.80
N ASN A 64 -3.26 -0.40 5.49
CA ASN A 64 -2.86 -0.09 6.86
C ASN A 64 -2.25 1.31 7.02
N ILE A 65 -1.47 1.77 6.03
CA ILE A 65 -0.87 3.12 6.06
C ILE A 65 -1.96 4.18 5.84
N ALA A 66 -2.84 3.97 4.85
CA ALA A 66 -3.93 4.90 4.57
C ALA A 66 -4.91 5.00 5.75
N ASP A 67 -5.36 3.86 6.28
CA ASP A 67 -6.34 3.79 7.36
C ASP A 67 -5.79 4.48 8.62
N SER A 68 -4.56 4.16 9.04
CA SER A 68 -3.92 4.82 10.20
C SER A 68 -3.78 6.33 10.00
N TYR A 69 -3.35 6.76 8.80
CA TYR A 69 -3.16 8.19 8.52
C TYR A 69 -4.49 8.96 8.48
N ILE A 70 -5.54 8.38 7.89
CA ILE A 70 -6.88 8.96 7.82
C ILE A 70 -7.47 9.11 9.22
N ASP A 71 -7.36 8.08 10.05
CA ASP A 71 -7.87 8.05 11.42
C ASP A 71 -7.17 9.09 12.31
N GLU A 72 -5.84 9.11 12.29
CA GLU A 72 -5.02 10.05 13.08
C GLU A 72 -5.29 11.51 12.71
N ASN A 73 -5.52 11.79 11.42
CA ASN A 73 -5.73 13.15 10.91
C ASN A 73 -7.22 13.51 10.72
N LYS A 74 -8.14 12.62 11.08
CA LYS A 74 -9.60 12.79 10.99
C LYS A 74 -10.07 13.25 9.60
N LEU A 75 -9.57 12.61 8.54
CA LEU A 75 -9.82 13.02 7.16
C LEU A 75 -11.16 12.49 6.61
N ALA A 76 -12.27 12.99 7.14
CA ALA A 76 -13.63 12.53 6.80
C ALA A 76 -14.05 12.73 5.33
N SER A 77 -13.36 13.59 4.57
CA SER A 77 -13.64 13.84 3.16
C SER A 77 -12.93 12.88 2.20
N ILE A 78 -12.19 11.90 2.73
CA ILE A 78 -11.44 10.93 1.94
C ILE A 78 -12.14 9.59 2.10
N GLU A 79 -12.55 9.02 0.97
CA GLU A 79 -13.15 7.70 0.92
C GLU A 79 -12.14 6.67 0.40
N LYS A 80 -12.23 5.47 0.94
CA LYS A 80 -11.48 4.32 0.46
C LYS A 80 -12.32 3.60 -0.59
N VAL A 81 -11.74 3.39 -1.76
CA VAL A 81 -12.39 2.69 -2.87
C VAL A 81 -12.25 1.17 -2.68
N TYR A 82 -13.35 0.45 -2.90
CA TYR A 82 -13.41 -1.01 -2.84
C TYR A 82 -13.90 -1.58 -4.19
N PRO A 83 -13.47 -2.81 -4.57
CA PRO A 83 -12.49 -3.66 -3.87
C PRO A 83 -11.05 -3.12 -3.96
N PRO A 84 -10.07 -3.64 -3.20
CA PRO A 84 -8.67 -3.19 -3.36
C PRO A 84 -8.14 -3.49 -4.77
N ILE A 85 -7.39 -2.55 -5.35
CA ILE A 85 -6.75 -2.72 -6.66
C ILE A 85 -5.84 -3.96 -6.69
N LEU A 86 -5.20 -4.26 -5.56
CA LEU A 86 -4.30 -5.38 -5.43
C LEU A 86 -4.24 -5.85 -3.97
N SER A 87 -4.38 -7.16 -3.77
CA SER A 87 -4.12 -7.82 -2.49
C SER A 87 -2.91 -8.73 -2.64
N LYS A 88 -1.79 -8.37 -1.99
CA LYS A 88 -0.58 -9.20 -1.94
C LYS A 88 -0.33 -9.66 -0.51
N TYR A 89 -0.08 -10.94 -0.34
CA TYR A 89 0.53 -11.45 0.87
C TYR A 89 2.03 -11.16 0.80
N TYR A 90 2.56 -10.50 1.83
CA TYR A 90 4.00 -10.30 1.97
C TYR A 90 4.64 -11.56 2.53
N TYR A 91 5.75 -11.95 1.93
CA TYR A 91 6.50 -13.16 2.28
C TYR A 91 7.93 -12.77 2.63
N LEU A 92 8.50 -13.44 3.64
CA LEU A 92 9.92 -13.37 3.91
C LEU A 92 10.66 -14.21 2.88
N ILE A 93 11.53 -13.59 2.08
CA ILE A 93 12.28 -14.29 1.03
C ILE A 93 13.65 -14.69 1.59
N PHE A 94 14.04 -15.95 1.38
CA PHE A 94 15.36 -16.48 1.71
C PHE A 94 16.15 -16.73 0.42
N SER A 95 17.48 -16.54 0.45
CA SER A 95 18.31 -16.93 -0.69
C SER A 95 18.32 -18.46 -0.86
N HIS A 96 18.53 -18.93 -2.10
CA HIS A 96 18.59 -20.37 -2.39
C HIS A 96 19.64 -21.08 -1.53
N ARG A 97 20.86 -20.54 -1.51
CA ARG A 97 21.97 -21.08 -0.70
C ARG A 97 21.65 -21.14 0.80
N PHE A 98 20.95 -20.14 1.34
CA PHE A 98 20.59 -20.15 2.76
C PHE A 98 19.55 -21.23 3.06
N THR A 99 18.55 -21.36 2.19
CA THR A 99 17.49 -22.36 2.31
C THR A 99 18.03 -23.78 2.21
N GLU A 100 18.91 -24.03 1.24
CA GLU A 100 19.56 -25.34 1.05
C GLU A 100 20.41 -25.73 2.26
N ASN A 101 21.15 -24.79 2.83
CA ASN A 101 22.02 -25.06 3.98
C ASN A 101 21.29 -25.11 5.33
N ASN A 102 20.07 -24.55 5.43
CA ASN A 102 19.35 -24.41 6.70
C ASN A 102 17.83 -24.73 6.58
N PRO A 103 17.44 -25.88 6.01
CA PRO A 103 16.04 -26.16 5.71
C PRO A 103 15.16 -26.19 6.97
N GLU A 104 15.67 -26.75 8.08
CA GLU A 104 14.93 -26.81 9.34
C GLU A 104 14.71 -25.42 9.96
N LEU A 105 15.71 -24.55 9.90
CA LEU A 105 15.61 -23.19 10.42
C LEU A 105 14.61 -22.36 9.61
N VAL A 106 14.67 -22.44 8.28
CA VAL A 106 13.68 -21.80 7.40
C VAL A 106 12.28 -22.30 7.73
N GLY A 107 12.10 -23.61 7.89
CA GLY A 107 10.82 -24.20 8.29
C GLY A 107 10.35 -23.75 9.68
N LYS A 108 11.26 -23.56 10.64
CA LYS A 108 10.93 -23.03 11.97
C LYS A 108 10.51 -21.56 11.89
N ILE A 109 11.21 -20.73 11.13
CA ILE A 109 10.86 -19.31 10.93
C ILE A 109 9.47 -19.19 10.32
N TRP A 110 9.18 -19.97 9.26
CA TRP A 110 7.85 -19.95 8.64
C TRP A 110 6.72 -20.37 9.58
N ARG A 111 6.94 -21.41 10.40
CA ARG A 111 5.96 -21.82 11.42
C ARG A 111 5.72 -20.73 12.45
N THR A 112 6.79 -20.17 13.00
CA THR A 112 6.70 -19.06 13.96
C THR A 112 5.99 -17.85 13.36
N ILE A 113 6.28 -17.48 12.10
CA ILE A 113 5.55 -16.41 11.41
C ILE A 113 4.05 -16.76 11.35
N GLY A 114 3.69 -17.98 10.97
CA GLY A 114 2.30 -18.44 10.94
C GLY A 114 1.60 -18.30 12.29
N ASP A 115 2.27 -18.70 13.38
CA ASP A 115 1.72 -18.68 14.73
C ASP A 115 1.47 -17.25 15.26
N ILE A 116 2.33 -16.29 14.89
CA ILE A 116 2.28 -14.93 15.46
C ILE A 116 1.68 -13.88 14.53
N ARG A 117 1.45 -14.22 13.25
CA ARG A 117 1.11 -13.24 12.19
C ARG A 117 -0.04 -12.34 12.58
N ASP A 118 -1.15 -12.93 13.01
CA ASP A 118 -2.38 -12.18 13.27
C ASP A 118 -2.22 -11.27 14.49
N GLN A 119 -1.58 -11.78 15.55
CA GLN A 119 -1.31 -11.03 16.78
C GLN A 119 -0.34 -9.86 16.53
N VAL A 120 0.74 -10.08 15.77
CA VAL A 120 1.74 -9.05 15.50
C VAL A 120 1.20 -8.00 14.52
N THR A 121 0.40 -8.39 13.53
CA THR A 121 -0.18 -7.45 12.56
C THR A 121 -1.03 -6.39 13.27
N VAL A 122 -1.90 -6.81 14.20
CA VAL A 122 -2.76 -5.89 14.98
C VAL A 122 -1.95 -4.90 15.83
N ASN A 123 -0.86 -5.36 16.44
CA ASN A 123 -0.05 -4.56 17.37
C ASN A 123 0.99 -3.66 16.66
N SER A 124 1.50 -4.10 15.51
CA SER A 124 2.61 -3.42 14.83
C SER A 124 2.16 -2.23 14.00
N ILE A 125 0.92 -2.23 13.48
CA ILE A 125 0.36 -1.10 12.73
C ILE A 125 0.49 0.20 13.54
N LYS A 126 0.19 0.16 14.85
CA LYS A 126 0.30 1.32 15.75
C LYS A 126 1.73 1.87 15.92
N LYS A 127 2.75 1.03 15.76
CA LYS A 127 4.16 1.38 16.04
C LYS A 127 4.88 1.99 14.83
N TYR A 128 4.48 1.62 13.61
CA TYR A 128 5.09 2.11 12.38
C TYR A 128 4.53 3.46 11.93
N THR A 129 3.28 3.81 12.27
CA THR A 129 2.77 5.17 12.07
C THR A 129 3.36 6.19 13.03
N ALA A 130 3.71 5.78 14.27
CA ALA A 130 4.26 6.67 15.28
C ALA A 130 5.76 7.07 15.08
N ARG A 131 6.48 6.49 14.11
CA ARG A 131 7.94 6.71 13.92
C ARG A 131 8.32 7.65 12.78
N HIS A 132 7.36 8.25 12.10
CA HIS A 132 7.59 9.22 11.04
C HIS A 132 7.12 10.65 11.40
N HIS A 133 7.12 11.00 12.69
CA HIS A 133 6.95 12.37 13.18
C HIS A 133 8.20 13.22 12.93
#